data_AF-A0A3D2BAU7-F1
#
_entry.id   AF-A0A3D2BAU7-F1
#
_cell.length_a   1.000
_cell.length_b   1.000
_cell.length_c   1.000
_cell.angle_alpha   90.00
_cell.angle_beta   90.00
_cell.angle_gamma   90.00
#
_symmetry.space_group_name_H-M   'P 1'
#
loop_
_entity.id
_entity.type
_entity.pdbx_description
1 polymer ?
#
loop_
_entity_poly.entity_id
_entity_poly.type
_entity_poly.pdbx_seq_one_letter_code
_entity_poly.pdbx_strand_id
1 'polypeptide(L)'
;MAITVLKKGSLVLAASVLLVAQAQATELLNSSYDVSRELFAALNPPFEQQWAKENNGDKLTIKQSHAGSSKQALAILQGLKADVVTYNQVTDVQILHDKGKLIPANWQSRLPNNSSPFYSTMGFLVRKGNPKNIHDWNDLVRSDVKL
;
A
#
# COMPACT_ATOMS: atom_id res chain seq x y z
N MET A 1 -25.38 35.98 -73.44
CA MET A 1 -24.90 34.74 -72.80
C MET A 1 -24.34 35.11 -71.44
N ALA A 2 -25.08 34.76 -70.38
CA ALA A 2 -24.70 35.01 -69.00
C ALA A 2 -23.97 33.79 -68.44
N ILE A 3 -22.82 33.98 -67.80
CA ILE A 3 -22.16 32.96 -66.98
C ILE A 3 -21.88 33.59 -65.62
N THR A 4 -22.77 33.31 -64.67
CA THR A 4 -22.63 33.69 -63.27
C THR A 4 -21.78 32.61 -62.58
N VAL A 5 -20.57 32.96 -62.15
CA VAL A 5 -19.68 32.07 -61.40
C VAL A 5 -20.12 32.06 -59.94
N LEU A 6 -20.74 30.96 -59.48
CA LEU A 6 -20.96 30.70 -58.06
C LEU A 6 -19.63 30.32 -57.38
N LYS A 7 -19.07 31.23 -56.57
CA LYS A 7 -18.03 30.89 -55.59
C LYS A 7 -18.69 30.18 -54.40
N LYS A 8 -18.52 28.85 -54.31
CA LYS A 8 -18.80 28.09 -53.08
C LYS A 8 -17.68 28.37 -52.08
N GLY A 9 -17.95 29.23 -51.10
CA GLY A 9 -17.09 29.40 -49.93
C GLY A 9 -17.34 28.26 -48.94
N SER A 10 -16.35 27.38 -48.78
CA SER A 10 -16.39 26.32 -47.77
C SER A 10 -16.18 26.93 -46.37
N LEU A 11 -17.21 26.89 -45.52
CA LEU A 11 -17.05 27.08 -44.08
C LEU A 11 -16.29 25.86 -43.53
N VAL A 12 -15.04 26.05 -43.11
CA VAL A 12 -14.31 25.08 -42.29
C VAL A 12 -14.65 25.37 -40.83
N LEU A 13 -15.53 24.55 -40.26
CA LEU A 13 -15.86 24.57 -38.84
C LEU A 13 -14.71 23.88 -38.09
N ALA A 14 -13.85 24.67 -37.42
CA ALA A 14 -12.81 24.15 -36.56
C ALA A 14 -13.44 23.52 -35.30
N ALA A 15 -13.59 22.19 -35.30
CA ALA A 15 -14.01 21.43 -34.14
C ALA A 15 -12.83 21.31 -33.17
N SER A 16 -12.80 22.19 -32.16
CA SER A 16 -11.91 22.09 -31.02
C SER A 16 -12.27 20.83 -30.21
N VAL A 17 -11.57 19.72 -30.46
CA VAL A 17 -11.66 18.53 -29.61
C VAL A 17 -10.98 18.87 -28.29
N LEU A 18 -11.80 19.20 -27.28
CA LEU A 18 -11.37 19.20 -25.89
C LEU A 18 -11.08 17.74 -25.52
N LEU A 19 -9.80 17.37 -25.53
CA LEU A 19 -9.33 16.16 -24.85
C LEU A 19 -9.56 16.37 -23.36
N VAL A 20 -10.73 15.92 -22.88
CA VAL A 20 -10.93 15.68 -21.45
C VAL A 20 -10.01 14.51 -21.11
N ALA A 21 -8.88 14.81 -20.47
CA ALA A 21 -8.06 13.78 -19.85
C ALA A 21 -8.97 13.05 -18.85
N GLN A 22 -9.36 11.80 -19.16
CA GLN A 22 -10.01 10.95 -18.18
C GLN A 22 -9.01 10.75 -17.04
N ALA A 23 -9.32 11.31 -15.87
CA ALA A 23 -8.60 11.02 -14.64
C ALA A 23 -8.66 9.49 -14.43
N GLN A 24 -7.55 8.81 -14.73
CA GLN A 24 -7.44 7.38 -14.46
C GLN A 24 -7.25 7.22 -12.96
N ALA A 25 -8.04 6.33 -12.35
CA ALA A 25 -7.91 6.06 -10.93
C ALA A 25 -6.50 5.51 -10.65
N THR A 26 -5.76 6.18 -9.77
CA THR A 26 -4.46 5.70 -9.30
C THR A 26 -4.70 4.46 -8.44
N GLU A 27 -4.06 3.34 -8.78
CA GLU A 27 -4.08 2.13 -7.96
C GLU A 27 -2.74 1.98 -7.23
N LEU A 28 -2.78 1.74 -5.92
CA LEU A 28 -1.61 1.43 -5.10
C LEU A 28 -1.76 0.05 -4.46
N LEU A 29 -0.75 -0.81 -4.58
CA LEU A 29 -0.65 -2.04 -3.83
C LEU A 29 0.19 -1.84 -2.56
N ASN A 30 -0.43 -1.98 -1.40
CA ASN A 30 0.25 -2.14 -0.12
C ASN A 30 0.52 -3.64 0.16
N SER A 31 1.80 -4.02 0.13
CA SER A 31 2.26 -5.31 0.64
C SER A 31 2.54 -5.21 2.15
N SER A 32 1.77 -5.93 2.95
CA SER A 32 1.78 -5.81 4.42
C SER A 32 1.86 -7.15 5.16
N TYR A 33 2.13 -7.10 6.47
CA TYR A 33 2.22 -8.28 7.34
C TYR A 33 0.85 -8.78 7.82
N ASP A 34 0.75 -10.06 8.18
CA ASP A 34 -0.54 -10.76 8.32
C ASP A 34 -1.55 -10.13 9.31
N VAL A 35 -1.05 -9.58 10.43
CA VAL A 35 -1.88 -9.03 11.52
C VAL A 35 -2.37 -7.61 11.24
N SER A 36 -1.96 -6.98 10.13
CA SER A 36 -2.37 -5.60 9.79
C SER A 36 -3.65 -5.51 8.95
N ARG A 37 -4.34 -6.63 8.69
CA ARG A 37 -5.49 -6.67 7.78
C ARG A 37 -6.57 -5.68 8.18
N GLU A 38 -6.99 -5.75 9.42
CA GLU A 38 -8.06 -4.94 10.00
C GLU A 38 -7.62 -3.47 10.11
N LEU A 39 -6.35 -3.24 10.46
CA LEU A 39 -5.78 -1.89 10.55
C LEU A 39 -5.93 -1.16 9.22
N PHE A 40 -5.45 -1.74 8.13
CA PHE A 40 -5.51 -1.08 6.83
C PHE A 40 -6.90 -1.14 6.18
N ALA A 41 -7.72 -2.16 6.49
CA ALA A 41 -9.13 -2.14 6.10
C ALA A 41 -9.88 -0.94 6.71
N ALA A 42 -9.50 -0.51 7.92
CA ALA A 42 -10.05 0.67 8.58
C ALA A 42 -9.40 1.99 8.09
N LEU A 43 -8.09 2.00 7.78
CA LEU A 43 -7.36 3.21 7.39
C LEU A 43 -7.50 3.59 5.90
N ASN A 44 -7.62 2.60 5.00
CA ASN A 44 -7.61 2.88 3.56
C ASN A 44 -8.82 3.71 3.10
N PRO A 45 -10.09 3.39 3.46
CA PRO A 45 -11.23 4.17 2.99
C PRO A 45 -11.20 5.67 3.36
N PRO A 46 -10.91 6.07 4.63
CA PRO A 46 -10.80 7.49 4.94
C PRO A 46 -9.62 8.16 4.24
N PHE A 47 -8.49 7.45 4.04
CA PHE A 47 -7.36 8.00 3.30
C PHE A 47 -7.68 8.21 1.81
N GLU A 48 -8.36 7.28 1.15
CA GLU A 48 -8.82 7.43 -0.24
C GLU A 48 -9.79 8.63 -0.38
N GLN A 49 -10.69 8.80 0.59
CA GLN A 49 -11.60 9.95 0.62
C GLN A 49 -10.86 11.28 0.84
N GLN A 50 -9.86 11.28 1.74
CA GLN A 50 -9.02 12.44 1.97
C GLN A 50 -8.23 12.80 0.71
N TRP A 51 -7.63 11.81 0.05
CA TRP A 51 -6.90 11.99 -1.21
C TRP A 51 -7.77 12.67 -2.27
N ALA A 52 -8.98 12.15 -2.51
CA ALA A 52 -9.88 12.72 -3.50
C ALA A 52 -10.25 14.18 -3.19
N LYS A 53 -10.42 14.53 -1.91
CA LYS A 53 -10.69 15.92 -1.50
C LYS A 53 -9.49 16.84 -1.74
N GLU A 54 -8.29 16.36 -1.46
CA GLU A 54 -7.05 17.14 -1.56
C GLU A 54 -6.51 17.23 -2.98
N ASN A 55 -6.88 16.30 -3.87
CA ASN A 55 -6.32 16.16 -5.22
C ASN A 55 -7.38 16.31 -6.32
N ASN A 56 -8.25 17.34 -6.22
CA ASN A 56 -9.21 17.71 -7.28
C ASN A 56 -10.14 16.57 -7.74
N GLY A 57 -10.51 15.66 -6.84
CA GLY A 57 -11.36 14.51 -7.15
C GLY A 57 -10.62 13.34 -7.79
N ASP A 58 -9.28 13.36 -7.81
CA ASP A 58 -8.49 12.21 -8.24
C ASP A 58 -8.84 10.97 -7.40
N LYS A 59 -9.10 9.86 -8.08
CA LYS A 59 -9.58 8.63 -7.45
C LYS A 59 -8.39 7.74 -7.13
N LEU A 60 -8.09 7.59 -5.85
CA LEU A 60 -7.16 6.59 -5.35
C LEU A 60 -7.88 5.28 -5.03
N THR A 61 -7.27 4.14 -5.33
CA THR A 61 -7.69 2.81 -4.90
C THR A 61 -6.51 2.06 -4.30
N ILE A 62 -6.63 1.63 -3.05
CA ILE A 62 -5.58 0.90 -2.34
C ILE A 62 -5.93 -0.59 -2.29
N LYS A 63 -5.14 -1.39 -3.00
CA LYS A 63 -5.13 -2.85 -2.90
C LYS A 63 -4.21 -3.29 -1.77
N GLN A 64 -4.49 -4.46 -1.23
CA GLN A 64 -3.75 -5.00 -0.09
C GLN A 64 -3.36 -6.45 -0.33
N SER A 65 -2.13 -6.81 0.04
CA SER A 65 -1.64 -8.19 0.11
C SER A 65 -1.10 -8.44 1.51
N HIS A 66 -1.50 -9.56 2.13
CA HIS A 66 -1.13 -9.89 3.51
C HIS A 66 -0.64 -11.33 3.65
N ALA A 67 0.52 -11.49 4.28
CA ALA A 67 1.10 -12.76 4.72
C ALA A 67 2.19 -12.45 5.75
N GLY A 68 2.97 -13.44 6.22
CA GLY A 68 4.20 -13.14 6.97
C GLY A 68 5.10 -12.17 6.19
N SER A 69 5.66 -11.17 6.86
CA SER A 69 6.44 -10.08 6.25
C SER A 69 7.61 -10.60 5.40
N SER A 70 8.34 -11.61 5.88
CA SER A 70 9.43 -12.22 5.10
C SER A 70 8.92 -12.88 3.81
N LYS A 71 7.73 -13.50 3.84
CA LYS A 71 7.11 -14.09 2.64
C LYS A 71 6.69 -13.01 1.64
N GLN A 72 6.16 -11.90 2.12
CA GLN A 72 5.82 -10.74 1.29
C GLN A 72 7.07 -10.12 0.64
N ALA A 73 8.13 -9.90 1.42
CA ALA A 73 9.39 -9.37 0.89
C ALA A 73 9.98 -10.30 -0.18
N LEU A 74 9.95 -11.63 0.04
CA LEU A 74 10.36 -12.61 -0.96
C LEU A 74 9.48 -12.57 -2.22
N ALA A 75 8.17 -12.40 -2.09
CA ALA A 75 7.27 -12.28 -3.24
C ALA A 75 7.61 -11.03 -4.08
N ILE A 76 7.95 -9.92 -3.44
CA ILE A 76 8.42 -8.70 -4.14
C ILE A 76 9.73 -8.96 -4.88
N LEU A 77 10.70 -9.61 -4.23
CA LEU A 77 11.96 -10.01 -4.89
C LEU A 77 11.74 -10.97 -6.06
N GLN A 78 10.62 -11.70 -6.08
CA GLN A 78 10.20 -12.61 -7.16
C GLN A 78 9.30 -11.94 -8.21
N GLY A 79 9.04 -10.63 -8.11
CA GLY A 79 8.34 -9.86 -9.13
C GLY A 79 6.93 -9.40 -8.77
N LEU A 80 6.46 -9.60 -7.53
CA LEU A 80 5.27 -8.91 -7.06
C LEU A 80 5.52 -7.39 -7.06
N LYS A 81 4.74 -6.65 -7.84
CA LYS A 81 4.84 -5.19 -7.94
C LYS A 81 4.03 -4.54 -6.83
N ALA A 82 4.68 -4.23 -5.71
CA ALA A 82 4.10 -3.42 -4.64
C ALA A 82 4.62 -1.98 -4.74
N ASP A 83 3.73 -1.02 -4.49
CA ASP A 83 4.08 0.40 -4.49
C ASP A 83 4.57 0.86 -3.11
N VAL A 84 4.01 0.28 -2.06
CA VAL A 84 4.41 0.51 -0.68
C VAL A 84 4.51 -0.81 0.08
N VAL A 85 5.43 -0.85 1.03
CA VAL A 85 5.56 -1.96 1.99
C VAL A 85 5.32 -1.45 3.40
N THR A 86 4.57 -2.21 4.18
CA THR A 86 4.33 -1.92 5.59
C THR A 86 4.57 -3.19 6.40
N TYR A 87 5.81 -3.37 6.86
CA TYR A 87 6.24 -4.61 7.54
C TYR A 87 6.51 -4.38 9.02
N ASN A 88 6.41 -5.46 9.81
CA ASN A 88 6.65 -5.48 11.25
C ASN A 88 8.12 -5.72 11.63
N GLN A 89 9.03 -5.89 10.67
CA GLN A 89 10.46 -6.09 10.90
C GLN A 89 11.31 -5.25 9.94
N VAL A 90 12.32 -4.57 10.49
CA VAL A 90 13.29 -3.78 9.72
C VAL A 90 14.03 -4.63 8.69
N THR A 91 14.39 -5.87 9.05
CA THR A 91 15.12 -6.80 8.17
C THR A 91 14.37 -7.15 6.89
N ASP A 92 13.05 -7.25 6.96
CA ASP A 92 12.21 -7.56 5.79
C ASP A 92 12.02 -6.36 4.86
N VAL A 93 12.18 -5.13 5.36
CA VAL A 93 12.27 -3.94 4.50
C VAL A 93 13.68 -3.83 3.92
N GLN A 94 14.71 -4.04 4.75
CA GLN A 94 16.11 -3.92 4.37
C GLN A 94 16.48 -4.86 3.22
N ILE A 95 15.96 -6.09 3.19
CA ILE A 95 16.25 -7.05 2.11
C ILE A 95 15.82 -6.54 0.72
N LEU A 96 14.80 -5.68 0.64
CA LEU A 96 14.35 -5.05 -0.61
C LEU A 96 15.40 -4.08 -1.16
N HIS A 97 16.16 -3.44 -0.28
CA HIS A 97 17.35 -2.69 -0.67
C HIS A 97 18.49 -3.64 -1.03
N ASP A 98 18.89 -4.50 -0.10
CA ASP A 98 20.13 -5.27 -0.20
C ASP A 98 20.14 -6.18 -1.43
N LYS A 99 19.05 -6.94 -1.63
CA LYS A 99 18.92 -7.93 -2.71
C LYS A 99 18.16 -7.40 -3.91
N GLY A 100 17.12 -6.61 -3.67
CA GLY A 100 16.23 -6.13 -4.75
C GLY A 100 16.71 -4.86 -5.43
N LYS A 101 17.51 -4.03 -4.74
CA LYS A 101 17.80 -2.64 -5.14
C LYS A 101 16.53 -1.83 -5.46
N LEU A 102 15.41 -2.17 -4.80
CA LEU A 102 14.08 -1.61 -5.07
C LEU A 102 13.80 -0.32 -4.29
N ILE A 103 14.51 -0.13 -3.18
CA ILE A 103 14.40 1.06 -2.33
C ILE A 103 15.80 1.62 -2.06
N PRO A 104 15.95 2.93 -1.77
CA PRO A 104 17.25 3.53 -1.51
C PRO A 104 17.85 3.05 -0.19
N ALA A 105 19.18 3.13 -0.06
CA ALA A 105 19.89 2.68 1.14
C ALA A 105 19.46 3.41 2.43
N ASN A 106 19.05 4.67 2.29
CA ASN A 106 18.61 5.51 3.41
C ASN A 106 17.10 5.41 3.70
N TRP A 107 16.42 4.35 3.24
CA TRP A 107 14.96 4.23 3.36
C TRP A 107 14.45 4.44 4.79
N GLN A 108 15.21 3.99 5.79
CA GLN A 108 14.82 4.05 7.20
C GLN A 108 14.76 5.48 7.74
N SER A 109 15.51 6.41 7.17
CA SER A 109 15.52 7.81 7.59
C SER A 109 14.60 8.70 6.76
N ARG A 110 13.88 8.16 5.77
CA ARG A 110 13.02 8.94 4.86
C ARG A 110 11.73 9.43 5.51
N LEU A 111 11.28 8.75 6.57
CA LEU A 111 10.13 9.14 7.37
C LEU A 111 10.53 9.24 8.85
N PRO A 112 9.81 10.04 9.66
CA PRO A 112 10.07 10.15 11.09
C PRO A 112 10.08 8.80 11.81
N ASN A 113 10.70 8.76 12.99
CA ASN A 113 10.73 7.59 13.88
C ASN A 113 11.30 6.34 13.19
N ASN A 114 12.38 6.49 12.41
CA ASN A 114 13.01 5.41 11.66
C ASN A 114 12.05 4.69 10.70
N SER A 115 11.17 5.44 10.05
CA SER A 115 10.08 4.93 9.21
C SER A 115 9.10 4.00 9.94
N SER A 116 8.94 4.18 11.26
CA SER A 116 8.00 3.41 12.09
C SER A 116 6.91 4.32 12.65
N PRO A 117 5.73 4.41 12.02
CA PRO A 117 4.64 5.29 12.46
C PRO A 117 3.94 4.80 13.75
N PHE A 118 4.10 3.52 14.07
CA PHE A 118 3.62 2.90 15.31
C PHE A 118 4.62 1.85 15.81
N TYR A 119 4.46 1.41 17.05
CA TYR A 119 5.20 0.31 17.64
C TYR A 119 4.24 -0.59 18.43
N SER A 120 4.68 -1.79 18.75
CA SER A 120 3.93 -2.74 19.56
C SER A 120 4.88 -3.44 20.52
N THR A 121 4.35 -4.36 21.31
CA THR A 121 5.12 -5.20 22.20
C THR A 121 4.63 -6.64 22.10
N MET A 122 5.50 -7.57 22.50
CA MET A 122 5.12 -8.97 22.62
C MET A 122 4.35 -9.18 23.93
N GLY A 123 3.30 -9.99 23.87
CA GLY A 123 2.51 -10.37 25.04
C GLY A 123 2.02 -11.80 24.93
N PHE A 124 1.68 -12.40 26.06
CA PHE A 124 1.08 -13.73 26.09
C PHE A 124 -0.43 -13.62 26.02
N LEU A 125 -1.03 -14.33 25.06
CA LEU A 125 -2.46 -14.55 25.02
C LEU A 125 -2.75 -15.92 25.64
N VAL A 126 -3.42 -15.93 26.78
CA VAL A 126 -3.82 -17.16 27.50
C VAL A 126 -5.33 -17.40 27.40
N ARG A 127 -5.74 -18.66 27.57
CA ARG A 127 -7.17 -18.99 27.69
C ARG A 127 -7.76 -18.39 28.98
N LYS A 128 -9.08 -18.18 28.99
CA LYS A 128 -9.82 -17.66 30.14
C LYS A 128 -9.45 -18.41 31.43
N GLY A 129 -9.15 -17.65 32.48
CA GLY A 129 -8.74 -18.18 33.79
C GLY A 129 -7.27 -18.55 33.91
N ASN A 130 -6.46 -18.42 32.84
CA ASN A 130 -5.04 -18.77 32.82
C ASN A 130 -4.77 -20.16 33.45
N PRO A 131 -5.31 -21.26 32.88
CA PRO A 131 -5.30 -22.58 33.54
C PRO A 131 -3.90 -23.15 33.74
N LYS A 132 -2.92 -22.67 32.99
CA LYS A 132 -1.50 -23.07 33.13
C LYS A 132 -0.69 -22.06 33.95
N ASN A 133 -1.32 -21.02 34.51
CA ASN A 133 -0.68 -20.00 35.32
C ASN A 133 0.58 -19.40 34.66
N ILE A 134 0.48 -19.02 33.39
CA ILE A 134 1.59 -18.42 32.62
C ILE A 134 1.70 -16.94 32.99
N HIS A 135 2.88 -16.53 33.45
CA HIS A 135 3.20 -15.14 33.80
C HIS A 135 4.50 -14.65 33.17
N ASP A 136 5.44 -15.55 32.88
CA ASP A 136 6.75 -15.16 32.35
C ASP A 136 7.26 -16.10 31.24
N TRP A 137 8.46 -15.82 30.74
CA TRP A 137 9.10 -16.61 29.70
C TRP A 137 9.51 -18.01 30.18
N ASN A 138 9.81 -18.19 31.47
CA ASN A 138 10.20 -19.49 32.03
C ASN A 138 9.01 -20.45 32.05
N ASP A 139 7.79 -19.94 32.22
CA ASP A 139 6.59 -20.76 32.13
C ASP A 139 6.41 -21.44 30.76
N LEU A 140 6.94 -20.86 29.68
CA LEU A 140 6.78 -21.39 28.33
C LEU A 140 7.54 -22.70 28.09
N VAL A 141 8.56 -23.01 28.89
CA VAL A 141 9.41 -24.21 28.71
C VAL A 141 8.95 -25.41 29.53
N ARG A 142 7.92 -25.24 30.37
CA ARG A 142 7.40 -26.34 31.19
C ARG A 142 6.82 -27.45 30.31
N SER A 143 6.94 -28.70 30.76
CA SER A 143 6.53 -29.88 29.99
C SER A 143 5.03 -29.90 29.63
N ASP A 144 4.19 -29.28 30.46
CA ASP A 144 2.75 -29.19 30.30
C ASP A 144 2.32 -28.05 29.36
N VAL A 145 3.21 -27.12 28.97
CA VAL A 145 2.94 -26.03 28.02
C VAL A 145 3.27 -26.49 26.60
N LYS A 146 2.38 -26.16 25.65
CA LYS A 146 2.44 -26.59 24.24
C LYS A 146 1.95 -25.44 23.34
N LEU A 147 2.54 -25.36 22.14
CA LEU A 147 2.14 -24.48 21.04
C LEU A 147 0.78 -24.90 20.46
#